data_AF-A0A951N3R6-F1
#
_entry.id   AF-A0A951N3R6-F1
#
_cell.length_a   1.000
_cell.length_b   1.000
_cell.length_c   1.000
_cell.angle_alpha   90.00
_cell.angle_beta   90.00
_cell.angle_gamma   90.00
#
_symmetry.space_group_name_H-M   'P 1'
#
loop_
_entity.id
_entity.type
_entity.pdbx_description
1 polymer ?
#
loop_
_entity_poly.entity_id
_entity_poly.type
_entity_poly.pdbx_seq_one_letter_code
_entity_poly.pdbx_strand_id
1 'polypeptide(L)'
;MSFFPQFFAPDPDIPTLHFALHALGFPDAPRAQKLLRSLAKTEEELAALGEIFDDLLENLSRSAEPPRALLNFSNLCDAAPDRAALFARLRQNPTALARLARLFSWSQALSDSVIRSPDALEIAFDGG
;
A
#
# COMPACT_ATOMS: atom_id res chain seq x y z
N MET A 1 8.59 5.24 -14.92
CA MET A 1 7.62 6.36 -14.97
C MET A 1 6.89 6.35 -13.65
N SER A 2 6.78 7.50 -12.97
CA SER A 2 6.11 7.52 -11.65
C SER A 2 4.61 7.73 -11.79
N PHE A 3 3.83 6.87 -11.14
CA PHE A 3 2.37 6.98 -11.05
C PHE A 3 1.95 8.00 -9.99
N PHE A 4 2.78 8.24 -8.98
CA PHE A 4 2.47 9.10 -7.85
C PHE A 4 1.86 10.47 -8.21
N PRO A 5 2.46 11.29 -9.10
CA PRO A 5 1.90 12.60 -9.44
C PRO A 5 0.52 12.51 -10.12
N GLN A 6 0.22 11.42 -10.84
CA GLN A 6 -1.08 11.24 -11.50
C GLN A 6 -2.18 10.88 -10.50
N PHE A 7 -1.84 10.09 -9.48
CA PHE A 7 -2.78 9.64 -8.46
C PHE A 7 -3.12 10.74 -7.44
N PHE A 8 -2.14 11.61 -7.14
CA PHE A 8 -2.23 12.62 -6.08
C PHE A 8 -2.31 14.07 -6.57
N ALA A 9 -2.41 14.30 -7.88
CA ALA A 9 -2.73 15.63 -8.41
C ALA A 9 -4.00 16.22 -7.76
N PRO A 10 -4.08 17.57 -7.62
CA PRO A 10 -5.25 18.24 -7.07
C PRO A 10 -6.50 18.04 -7.93
N ASP A 11 -6.33 17.92 -9.26
CA ASP A 11 -7.38 17.61 -10.22
C ASP A 11 -6.92 16.48 -11.17
N PRO A 12 -7.03 15.22 -10.74
CA PRO A 12 -6.58 14.08 -11.55
C PRO A 12 -7.62 13.75 -12.64
N ASP A 13 -7.14 13.29 -13.80
CA ASP A 13 -8.00 12.74 -14.86
C ASP A 13 -8.64 11.42 -14.39
N ILE A 14 -9.85 11.52 -13.82
CA ILE A 14 -10.57 10.41 -13.18
C ILE A 14 -10.81 9.23 -14.15
N PRO A 15 -11.31 9.43 -15.39
CA PRO A 15 -11.43 8.34 -16.36
C PRO A 15 -10.13 7.56 -16.59
N THR A 16 -9.01 8.27 -16.82
CA THR A 16 -7.70 7.63 -17.06
C THR A 16 -7.22 6.88 -15.84
N LEU A 17 -7.38 7.47 -14.65
CA LEU A 17 -7.02 6.86 -13.38
C LEU A 17 -7.81 5.59 -13.09
N HIS A 18 -9.12 5.61 -13.33
CA HIS A 18 -9.99 4.46 -13.10
C HIS A 18 -9.69 3.34 -14.06
N PHE A 19 -9.43 3.66 -15.33
CA PHE A 19 -8.97 2.68 -16.32
C PHE A 19 -7.65 2.02 -15.87
N ALA A 20 -6.68 2.81 -15.41
CA ALA A 20 -5.41 2.27 -14.91
C ALA A 20 -5.61 1.34 -13.69
N LEU A 21 -6.44 1.75 -12.73
CA LEU A 21 -6.77 0.93 -11.56
C LEU A 21 -7.44 -0.40 -11.95
N HIS A 22 -8.38 -0.38 -12.89
CA HIS A 22 -8.98 -1.60 -13.43
C HIS A 22 -7.93 -2.52 -14.05
N ALA A 23 -7.01 -1.97 -14.86
CA ALA A 23 -5.93 -2.73 -15.49
C ALA A 23 -4.95 -3.33 -14.47
N LEU A 24 -4.81 -2.71 -13.30
CA LEU A 24 -3.98 -3.16 -12.18
C LEU A 24 -4.69 -4.17 -11.25
N GLY A 25 -5.90 -4.62 -11.60
CA GLY A 25 -6.63 -5.63 -10.83
C GLY A 25 -7.53 -5.07 -9.73
N PHE A 26 -7.86 -3.77 -9.78
CA PHE A 26 -8.83 -3.16 -8.88
C PHE A 26 -10.19 -2.98 -9.58
N PRO A 27 -11.14 -3.91 -9.44
CA PRO A 27 -12.44 -3.85 -10.14
C PRO A 27 -13.36 -2.73 -9.62
N ASP A 28 -13.11 -2.21 -8.42
CA ASP A 28 -13.77 -1.02 -7.88
C ASP A 28 -12.74 0.11 -7.79
N ALA A 29 -12.51 0.76 -8.94
CA ALA A 29 -11.53 1.83 -9.06
C ALA A 29 -11.81 3.04 -8.14
N PRO A 30 -13.06 3.53 -7.97
CA PRO A 30 -13.36 4.59 -7.01
C PRO A 30 -12.95 4.21 -5.58
N ARG A 31 -13.23 2.98 -5.14
CA ARG A 31 -12.83 2.51 -3.81
C ARG A 31 -11.32 2.39 -3.67
N ALA A 32 -10.63 1.83 -4.66
CA ALA A 32 -9.18 1.68 -4.65
C ALA A 32 -8.49 3.05 -4.61
N GLN A 33 -8.95 4.01 -5.42
CA GLN A 33 -8.46 5.40 -5.39
C GLN A 33 -8.61 6.02 -3.99
N LYS A 34 -9.79 5.85 -3.36
CA LYS A 34 -10.03 6.38 -2.01
C LYS A 34 -9.08 5.76 -0.97
N LEU A 35 -8.84 4.46 -1.03
CA LEU A 35 -7.93 3.76 -0.13
C LEU A 35 -6.47 4.17 -0.33
N LEU A 36 -6.02 4.28 -1.58
CA LEU A 36 -4.66 4.75 -1.89
C LEU A 36 -4.44 6.18 -1.36
N ARG A 37 -5.46 7.04 -1.49
CA ARG A 37 -5.42 8.41 -0.94
C ARG A 37 -5.46 8.46 0.58
N SER A 38 -6.02 7.46 1.26
CA SER A 38 -6.06 7.43 2.74
C SER A 38 -4.78 6.88 3.39
N LEU A 39 -3.82 6.38 2.60
CA LEU A 39 -2.55 5.88 3.12
C LEU A 39 -1.73 6.99 3.80
N ALA A 40 -1.81 8.22 3.28
CA ALA A 40 -1.21 9.41 3.87
C ALA A 40 -2.27 10.45 4.25
N LYS A 41 -2.12 11.08 5.41
CA LYS A 41 -3.00 12.11 5.98
C LYS A 41 -2.28 13.45 6.17
N THR A 42 -0.95 13.46 6.21
CA THR A 42 -0.12 14.67 6.29
C THR A 42 0.77 14.82 5.06
N GLU A 43 1.35 16.01 4.86
CA GLU A 43 2.31 16.26 3.77
C GLU A 43 3.60 15.41 3.94
N GLU A 44 4.03 15.21 5.18
CA GLU A 44 5.19 14.37 5.50
C GLU A 44 4.93 12.89 5.13
N GLU A 45 3.78 12.36 5.53
CA GLU A 45 3.37 10.99 5.17
C GLU A 45 3.20 10.84 3.66
N LEU A 46 2.69 11.88 2.99
CA LEU A 46 2.50 11.88 1.55
C LEU A 46 3.85 11.88 0.81
N ALA A 47 4.81 12.67 1.27
CA ALA A 47 6.17 12.68 0.74
C ALA A 47 6.84 11.31 0.91
N ALA A 48 6.77 10.73 2.10
CA ALA A 48 7.33 9.41 2.39
C ALA A 48 6.64 8.28 1.59
N LEU A 49 5.31 8.34 1.43
CA LEU A 49 4.56 7.41 0.57
C LEU A 49 5.01 7.52 -0.89
N GLY A 50 5.24 8.74 -1.38
CA GLY A 50 5.68 8.98 -2.75
C GLY A 50 6.99 8.28 -3.10
N GLU A 51 7.89 8.09 -2.13
CA GLU A 51 9.16 7.39 -2.33
C GLU A 51 8.99 5.87 -2.55
N ILE A 52 7.86 5.28 -2.16
CA ILE A 52 7.58 3.83 -2.32
C ILE A 52 6.33 3.53 -3.15
N PHE A 53 5.60 4.55 -3.60
CA PHE A 53 4.26 4.38 -4.15
C PHE A 53 4.22 3.48 -5.39
N ASP A 54 5.18 3.67 -6.30
CA ASP A 54 5.24 2.90 -7.54
C ASP A 54 5.51 1.42 -7.24
N ASP A 55 6.47 1.13 -6.36
CA ASP A 55 6.78 -0.24 -5.91
C ASP A 55 5.61 -0.86 -5.15
N LEU A 56 4.93 -0.09 -4.30
CA LEU A 56 3.74 -0.55 -3.58
C LEU A 56 2.65 -0.95 -4.58
N LEU A 57 2.33 -0.09 -5.54
CA LEU A 57 1.29 -0.34 -6.53
C LEU A 57 1.63 -1.55 -7.41
N GLU A 58 2.89 -1.69 -7.84
CA GLU A 58 3.38 -2.85 -8.57
C GLU A 58 3.23 -4.14 -7.76
N ASN A 59 3.65 -4.16 -6.50
CA ASN A 59 3.52 -5.34 -5.65
C ASN A 59 2.07 -5.72 -5.34
N LEU A 60 1.20 -4.72 -5.11
CA LEU A 60 -0.23 -4.95 -4.90
C LEU A 60 -0.89 -5.54 -6.14
N SER A 61 -0.62 -4.99 -7.33
CA SER A 61 -1.21 -5.46 -8.60
C SER A 61 -0.76 -6.88 -8.99
N ARG A 62 0.43 -7.31 -8.56
CA ARG A 62 0.94 -8.68 -8.76
C ARG A 62 0.49 -9.68 -7.70
N SER A 63 -0.20 -9.22 -6.66
CA SER A 63 -0.68 -10.07 -5.57
C SER A 63 -1.88 -10.93 -6.01
N ALA A 64 -2.21 -11.97 -5.24
CA ALA A 64 -3.29 -12.89 -5.62
C ALA A 64 -4.68 -12.24 -5.56
N GLU A 65 -4.86 -11.28 -4.66
CA GLU A 65 -6.12 -10.55 -4.42
C GLU A 65 -5.78 -9.07 -4.15
N PRO A 66 -5.52 -8.26 -5.20
CA PRO A 66 -5.06 -6.87 -5.06
C PRO A 66 -5.97 -6.00 -4.17
N PRO A 67 -7.31 -6.05 -4.28
CA PRO A 67 -8.19 -5.26 -3.41
C PRO A 67 -8.05 -5.62 -1.92
N ARG A 68 -7.84 -6.91 -1.60
CA ARG A 68 -7.62 -7.36 -0.22
C ARG A 68 -6.27 -6.88 0.30
N ALA A 69 -5.23 -7.00 -0.51
CA ALA A 69 -3.89 -6.54 -0.15
C ALA A 69 -3.87 -5.03 0.17
N LEU A 70 -4.51 -4.21 -0.69
CA LEU A 70 -4.63 -2.78 -0.48
C LEU A 70 -5.40 -2.44 0.81
N LEU A 71 -6.51 -3.12 1.07
CA LEU A 71 -7.29 -2.92 2.29
C LEU A 71 -6.48 -3.22 3.56
N ASN A 72 -5.79 -4.37 3.59
CA ASN A 72 -4.96 -4.75 4.73
C ASN A 72 -3.73 -3.83 4.89
N PHE A 73 -3.15 -3.33 3.78
CA PHE A 73 -2.09 -2.33 3.85
C PHE A 73 -2.59 -0.99 4.42
N SER A 74 -3.80 -0.55 4.04
CA SER A 74 -4.44 0.62 4.65
C SER A 74 -4.65 0.43 6.15
N ASN A 75 -5.11 -0.75 6.57
CA ASN A 75 -5.29 -1.08 7.99
C ASN A 75 -3.95 -1.07 8.75
N LEU A 76 -2.87 -1.53 8.14
CA LEU A 76 -1.53 -1.43 8.72
C LEU A 76 -1.13 0.04 8.91
N CYS A 77 -1.39 0.90 7.94
CA CYS A 77 -1.13 2.35 8.06
C CYS A 77 -1.99 3.00 9.16
N ASP A 78 -3.24 2.56 9.33
CA ASP A 78 -4.11 3.04 10.42
C ASP A 78 -3.64 2.58 11.81
N ALA A 79 -3.02 1.40 11.92
CA ALA A 79 -2.48 0.89 13.18
C ALA A 79 -1.06 1.39 13.49
N ALA A 80 -0.31 1.85 12.49
CA ALA A 80 1.04 2.34 12.66
C ALA A 80 1.07 3.63 13.52
N PRO A 81 1.91 3.70 14.57
CA PRO A 81 2.07 4.93 15.37
C PRO A 81 2.63 6.10 14.55
N ASP A 82 3.45 5.79 13.53
CA ASP A 82 4.06 6.75 12.62
C ASP A 82 4.13 6.12 11.22
N ARG A 83 3.34 6.66 10.29
CA ARG A 83 3.26 6.16 8.91
C ARG A 83 4.47 6.57 8.09
N ALA A 84 5.01 7.76 8.31
CA ALA A 84 6.19 8.22 7.59
C ALA A 84 7.39 7.33 7.92
N ALA A 85 7.57 6.98 9.20
CA ALA A 85 8.57 6.01 9.63
C ALA A 85 8.33 4.61 9.03
N LEU A 86 7.07 4.14 8.97
CA LEU A 86 6.72 2.87 8.31
C LEU A 86 7.13 2.88 6.83
N PHE A 87 6.77 3.93 6.08
CA PHE A 87 7.14 4.05 4.65
C PHE A 87 8.65 4.13 4.46
N ALA A 88 9.36 4.89 5.30
CA ALA A 88 10.82 4.96 5.27
C ALA A 88 11.48 3.59 5.50
N ARG A 89 10.95 2.78 6.44
CA ARG A 89 11.42 1.40 6.64
C ARG A 89 11.14 0.50 5.44
N LEU A 90 9.96 0.60 4.84
CA LEU A 90 9.62 -0.17 3.63
C LEU A 90 10.52 0.22 2.45
N ARG A 91 10.86 1.50 2.31
CA ARG A 91 11.80 1.98 1.30
C ARG A 91 13.20 1.36 1.46
N GLN A 92 13.66 1.25 2.70
CA GLN A 92 14.95 0.64 3.02
C GLN A 92 14.94 -0.89 2.84
N ASN A 93 13.75 -1.51 2.79
CA ASN A 93 13.59 -2.95 2.63
C ASN A 93 12.50 -3.30 1.59
N PRO A 94 12.80 -3.18 0.28
CA PRO A 94 11.83 -3.49 -0.79
C PRO A 94 11.32 -4.94 -0.74
N THR A 95 12.13 -5.87 -0.21
CA THR A 95 11.70 -7.26 -0.06
C THR A 95 10.61 -7.42 1.00
N ALA A 96 10.61 -6.61 2.07
CA ALA A 96 9.54 -6.58 3.06
C ALA A 96 8.23 -6.05 2.46
N LEU A 97 8.30 -5.01 1.62
CA LEU A 97 7.13 -4.49 0.89
C LEU A 97 6.46 -5.57 0.03
N ALA A 98 7.26 -6.30 -0.75
CA ALA A 98 6.76 -7.41 -1.56
C ALA A 98 6.17 -8.55 -0.72
N ARG A 99 6.83 -8.90 0.39
CA ARG A 99 6.34 -9.91 1.35
C ARG A 99 5.01 -9.52 1.97
N LEU A 100 4.86 -8.27 2.41
CA LEU A 100 3.60 -7.76 2.96
C LEU A 100 2.48 -7.78 1.93
N ALA A 101 2.71 -7.32 0.70
CA ALA A 101 1.71 -7.37 -0.36
C ALA A 101 1.22 -8.81 -0.64
N ARG A 102 2.14 -9.79 -0.61
CA ARG A 102 1.79 -11.20 -0.73
C ARG A 102 1.04 -11.71 0.50
N LEU A 103 1.53 -11.46 1.71
CA LEU A 103 0.86 -11.92 2.94
C LEU A 103 -0.56 -11.36 3.04
N PHE A 104 -0.74 -10.08 2.73
CA PHE A 104 -2.00 -9.35 2.79
C PHE A 104 -3.03 -9.78 1.75
N SER A 105 -2.62 -10.38 0.63
CA SER A 105 -3.56 -10.96 -0.33
C SER A 105 -4.00 -12.38 0.04
N TRP A 106 -3.15 -13.17 0.69
CA TRP A 106 -3.40 -14.61 0.88
C TRP A 106 -4.13 -14.97 2.19
N SER A 107 -3.83 -14.30 3.31
CA SER A 107 -4.36 -14.73 4.63
C SER A 107 -4.81 -13.57 5.49
N GLN A 108 -6.12 -13.52 5.76
CA GLN A 108 -6.67 -12.51 6.66
C GLN A 108 -6.14 -12.70 8.10
N ALA A 109 -6.05 -13.94 8.59
CA ALA A 109 -5.57 -14.21 9.94
C ALA A 109 -4.12 -13.74 10.17
N LEU A 110 -3.23 -13.94 9.19
CA LEU A 110 -1.85 -13.45 9.26
C LEU A 110 -1.80 -11.92 9.12
N SER A 111 -2.61 -11.35 8.22
CA SER A 111 -2.70 -9.89 8.06
C SER A 111 -3.09 -9.22 9.36
N ASP A 112 -4.14 -9.74 9.99
CA ASP A 112 -4.64 -9.34 11.30
C ASP A 112 -3.57 -9.43 12.40
N SER A 113 -2.75 -10.48 12.39
CA SER A 113 -1.64 -10.64 13.33
C SER A 113 -0.58 -9.56 13.15
N VAL A 114 -0.15 -9.32 11.90
CA VAL A 114 0.85 -8.30 11.55
C VAL A 114 0.35 -6.88 11.86
N ILE A 115 -0.93 -6.60 11.60
CA ILE A 115 -1.54 -5.28 11.84
C ILE A 115 -1.62 -4.97 13.35
N ARG A 116 -1.84 -5.99 14.19
CA ARG A 116 -2.05 -5.79 15.64
C ARG A 116 -0.79 -5.95 16.49
N SER A 117 0.29 -6.50 15.95
CA SER A 117 1.48 -6.86 16.73
C SER A 117 2.77 -6.34 16.06
N PRO A 118 3.54 -5.47 16.73
CA PRO A 118 4.86 -5.06 16.26
C PRO A 118 5.80 -6.24 16.02
N ASP A 119 5.83 -7.24 16.91
CA ASP A 119 6.69 -8.41 16.77
C ASP A 119 6.38 -9.21 15.49
N ALA A 120 5.09 -9.37 15.17
CA ALA A 120 4.68 -10.03 13.93
C ALA A 120 5.05 -9.21 12.68
N LEU A 121 5.00 -7.88 12.79
CA LEU A 121 5.47 -6.98 11.73
C LEU A 121 7.00 -7.10 11.54
N GLU A 122 7.78 -7.16 12.62
CA GLU A 122 9.24 -7.34 12.54
C GLU A 122 9.61 -8.64 11.82
N ILE A 123 8.93 -9.74 12.10
CA ILE A 123 9.13 -11.01 11.37
C ILE A 123 8.89 -10.83 9.86
N ALA A 124 7.86 -10.05 9.49
CA ALA A 124 7.59 -9.73 8.09
C ALA A 124 8.66 -8.83 7.46
N PHE A 125 9.42 -8.05 8.24
CA PHE A 125 10.56 -7.25 7.80
C PHE A 125 11.85 -8.07 7.68
N ASP A 126 12.17 -8.87 8.69
CA ASP A 126 13.44 -9.61 8.79
C ASP A 126 13.57 -10.67 7.70
N GLY A 127 12.46 -11.32 7.34
CA GLY A 127 12.46 -12.38 6.33
C GLY A 127 13.04 -13.64 6.95
N GLY A 128 12.14 -14.54 7.37
CA GLY A 128 12.53 -15.88 7.81
C GLY A 128 13.31 -16.65 6.75
#